data_AF-A0A392S2C2-F1
#
_entry.id   AF-A0A392S2C2-F1
#
_cell.length_a   1.000
_cell.length_b   1.000
_cell.length_c   1.000
_cell.angle_alpha   90.00
_cell.angle_beta   90.00
_cell.angle_gamma   90.00
#
_symmetry.space_group_name_H-M   'P 1'
#
loop_
_entity.id
_entity.type
_entity.pdbx_description
1 polymer ?
#
loop_
_entity_poly.entity_id
_entity_poly.type
_entity_poly.pdbx_seq_one_letter_code
_entity_poly.pdbx_strand_id
1 'polypeptide(L)'
;MSGLKVNFNKSMLVGINIDDSWLRAAATALHCKVGNVPFIYLGLPIGGDPRRLVFWEPVLTRIRDRLSGWKSCFLSFGGRLVLLKFVLTSLPVYAISFFKAPS
;
A
#
# COMPACT_ATOMS: atom_id res chain seq x y z
N MET A 1 -10.23 28.05 -11.37
CA MET A 1 -9.37 27.57 -10.25
C MET A 1 -10.15 26.53 -9.47
N SER A 2 -9.59 25.35 -9.22
CA SER A 2 -10.34 24.20 -8.66
C SER A 2 -10.63 24.27 -7.15
N GLY A 3 -10.06 25.24 -6.43
CA GLY A 3 -10.21 25.36 -4.96
C GLY A 3 -9.51 24.28 -4.15
N LEU A 4 -8.76 23.37 -4.79
CA LEU A 4 -8.06 22.27 -4.14
C LEU A 4 -6.73 22.73 -3.53
N LYS A 5 -6.38 22.17 -2.37
CA LYS A 5 -5.12 22.41 -1.65
C LYS A 5 -4.34 21.11 -1.49
N VAL A 6 -3.04 21.16 -1.75
CA VAL A 6 -2.14 20.01 -1.58
C VAL A 6 -1.97 19.68 -0.09
N ASN A 7 -1.97 18.39 0.23
CA ASN A 7 -1.69 17.89 1.57
C ASN A 7 -0.23 17.44 1.69
N PHE A 8 0.65 18.36 2.09
CA PHE A 8 2.08 18.10 2.21
C PHE A 8 2.47 17.03 3.26
N ASN A 9 1.55 16.67 4.17
CA ASN A 9 1.79 15.57 5.11
C ASN A 9 1.64 14.19 4.45
N LYS A 10 0.86 14.11 3.35
CA LYS A 10 0.65 12.88 2.56
C LYS A 10 1.43 12.88 1.24
N SER A 11 1.94 14.03 0.83
CA SER A 11 2.71 14.19 -0.41
C SER A 11 4.21 14.03 -0.17
N MET A 12 4.86 13.25 -1.04
CA MET A 12 6.31 13.12 -1.09
C MET A 12 6.77 13.01 -2.54
N LEU A 13 8.02 13.38 -2.81
CA LEU A 13 8.68 13.22 -4.10
C LEU A 13 9.69 12.08 -4.00
N VAL A 14 9.63 11.14 -4.93
CA VAL A 14 10.52 9.99 -4.99
C VAL A 14 11.27 10.03 -6.32
N GLY A 15 12.60 9.98 -6.26
CA GLY A 15 13.45 9.93 -7.44
C GLY A 15 13.73 8.49 -7.88
N ILE A 16 13.67 8.23 -9.18
CA ILE A 16 14.11 6.96 -9.77
C ILE A 16 15.24 7.29 -10.73
N ASN A 17 16.45 6.78 -10.44
CA ASN A 17 17.63 6.97 -11.28
C ASN A 17 17.97 8.45 -11.56
N ILE A 18 17.88 9.30 -10.53
CA ILE A 18 18.22 10.73 -10.60
C ILE A 18 19.11 11.11 -9.43
N ASP A 19 19.90 12.18 -9.61
CA ASP A 19 20.79 12.68 -8.56
C ASP A 19 20.04 13.21 -7.34
N ASP A 20 20.54 12.86 -6.16
CA ASP A 20 20.03 13.29 -4.86
C ASP A 20 19.97 14.81 -4.71
N SER A 21 20.94 15.52 -5.29
CA SER A 21 21.00 16.99 -5.28
C SER A 21 19.82 17.60 -6.01
N TRP A 22 19.50 17.08 -7.19
CA TRP A 22 18.36 17.52 -7.99
C TRP A 22 17.05 17.16 -7.31
N LEU A 23 16.91 15.94 -6.77
CA LEU A 23 15.71 15.48 -6.07
C LEU A 23 15.38 16.38 -4.88
N ARG A 24 16.39 16.78 -4.10
CA ARG A 24 16.22 17.69 -2.96
C ARG A 24 15.84 19.10 -3.41
N ALA A 25 16.45 19.60 -4.49
CA ALA A 25 16.08 20.90 -5.05
C ALA A 25 14.61 20.91 -5.53
N ALA A 26 14.18 19.87 -6.24
CA ALA A 26 12.81 19.71 -6.70
C ALA A 26 11.81 19.57 -5.53
N ALA A 27 12.14 18.76 -4.52
CA ALA A 27 11.29 18.60 -3.34
C ALA A 27 11.14 19.93 -2.55
N THR A 28 12.22 20.72 -2.47
CA THR A 28 12.20 22.04 -1.85
C THR A 28 11.32 23.01 -2.62
N ALA A 29 11.43 23.04 -3.95
CA ALA A 29 10.59 23.88 -4.81
C ALA A 29 9.10 23.50 -4.73
N LEU A 30 8.79 22.22 -4.54
CA LEU A 30 7.43 21.70 -4.39
C LEU A 30 6.92 21.71 -2.93
N HIS A 31 7.74 22.14 -1.98
CA HIS A 31 7.44 22.09 -0.53
C HIS A 31 6.98 20.71 -0.03
N CYS A 32 7.51 19.63 -0.61
CA CYS A 32 7.16 18.26 -0.24
C CYS A 32 8.38 17.50 0.33
N LYS A 33 8.12 16.38 1.01
CA LYS A 33 9.17 15.55 1.59
C LYS A 33 9.83 14.70 0.50
N VAL A 34 11.14 14.45 0.62
CA VAL A 34 11.78 13.41 -0.18
C VAL A 34 11.39 12.04 0.38
N GLY A 35 10.83 11.18 -0.46
CA GLY A 35 10.49 9.80 -0.14
C GLY A 35 11.53 8.82 -0.68
N ASN A 36 11.40 7.55 -0.28
CA ASN A 36 12.27 6.48 -0.74
C ASN A 36 11.46 5.27 -1.22
N VAL A 37 12.08 4.44 -2.05
CA VAL A 37 11.53 3.17 -2.52
C VAL A 37 12.03 2.02 -1.62
N PRO A 38 11.20 1.02 -1.27
CA PRO A 38 9.79 0.89 -1.60
C PRO A 38 8.87 1.67 -0.65
N PHE A 39 7.72 2.14 -1.17
CA PHE A 39 6.67 2.81 -0.38
C PHE A 39 5.29 2.25 -0.72
N ILE A 40 4.29 2.47 0.16
CA ILE A 40 2.93 1.96 -0.06
C ILE A 40 2.08 3.00 -0.80
N TYR A 41 1.47 2.59 -1.91
CA TYR A 41 0.48 3.36 -2.63
C TYR A 41 -0.74 2.50 -2.94
N LEU A 42 -1.93 2.99 -2.58
CA LEU A 42 -3.20 2.23 -2.66
C LEU A 42 -3.18 0.86 -1.96
N GLY A 43 -2.16 0.58 -1.15
CA GLY A 43 -1.96 -0.72 -0.51
C GLY A 43 -1.00 -1.67 -1.14
N LEU A 44 -0.32 -1.23 -2.18
CA LEU A 44 0.66 -2.01 -2.88
C LEU A 44 2.04 -1.39 -2.63
N PRO A 45 3.08 -2.20 -2.38
CA PRO A 45 4.44 -1.69 -2.33
C PRO A 45 4.89 -1.33 -3.74
N ILE A 46 5.20 -0.05 -3.97
CA ILE A 46 5.79 0.44 -5.22
C ILE A 46 7.30 0.29 -5.13
N GLY A 47 7.89 -0.32 -6.18
CA GLY A 47 9.34 -0.43 -6.39
C GLY A 47 10.07 -1.43 -5.50
N GLY A 48 9.36 -2.36 -4.86
CA GLY A 48 9.96 -3.54 -4.23
C GLY A 48 10.04 -4.75 -5.18
N ASP A 49 10.77 -5.79 -4.79
CA ASP A 49 10.88 -7.04 -5.57
C ASP A 49 9.78 -8.05 -5.18
N PRO A 50 8.77 -8.29 -6.04
CA PRO A 50 7.67 -9.21 -5.73
C PRO A 50 8.10 -10.67 -5.60
N ARG A 51 9.32 -11.04 -5.99
CA ARG A 51 9.86 -12.39 -5.77
C ARG A 51 10.26 -12.64 -4.32
N ARG A 52 10.45 -11.58 -3.52
CA ARG A 52 10.84 -11.70 -2.11
C ARG A 52 9.60 -11.78 -1.22
N LEU A 53 9.60 -12.68 -0.25
CA LEU A 53 8.50 -12.82 0.71
C LEU A 53 8.21 -11.51 1.47
N VAL A 54 9.25 -10.76 1.84
CA VAL A 54 9.15 -9.48 2.56
C VAL A 54 8.31 -8.44 1.78
N PHE A 55 8.25 -8.51 0.45
CA PHE A 55 7.41 -7.64 -0.36
C PHE A 55 5.92 -7.80 -0.07
N TRP A 56 5.50 -9.01 0.30
CA TRP A 56 4.10 -9.36 0.53
C TRP A 56 3.63 -9.10 1.96
N GLU A 57 4.54 -8.76 2.88
CA GLU A 57 4.22 -8.49 4.29
C GLU A 57 3.15 -7.40 4.48
N PRO A 58 3.14 -6.28 3.74
CA PRO A 58 2.07 -5.28 3.84
C PRO A 58 0.69 -5.81 3.41
N VAL A 59 0.65 -6.76 2.47
CA VAL A 59 -0.60 -7.40 2.03
C VAL A 59 -1.09 -8.37 3.10
N LEU A 60 -0.18 -9.16 3.68
CA LEU A 60 -0.49 -10.11 4.75
C LEU A 60 -0.97 -9.41 6.02
N THR A 61 -0.30 -8.33 6.43
CA THR A 61 -0.72 -7.50 7.56
C THR A 61 -2.12 -6.92 7.34
N ARG A 62 -2.45 -6.41 6.15
CA ARG A 62 -3.81 -5.97 5.83
C ARG A 62 -4.87 -7.07 5.92
N ILE A 63 -4.56 -8.27 5.42
CA ILE A 63 -5.46 -9.43 5.54
C ILE A 63 -5.68 -9.74 7.01
N ARG A 64 -4.61 -9.81 7.80
CA ARG A 64 -4.66 -10.06 9.24
C ARG A 64 -5.46 -8.99 9.97
N ASP A 65 -5.27 -7.72 9.67
CA ASP A 65 -5.97 -6.60 10.31
C ASP A 65 -7.46 -6.66 10.00
N ARG A 66 -7.84 -6.90 8.73
CA ARG A 66 -9.25 -7.06 8.32
C ARG A 66 -9.90 -8.27 8.97
N LEU A 67 -9.18 -9.39 9.05
CA LEU A 67 -9.67 -10.58 9.74
C LEU A 67 -9.77 -10.31 11.24
N SER A 68 -8.82 -9.64 11.88
CA SER A 68 -8.83 -9.41 13.33
C SER A 68 -10.09 -8.68 13.84
N GLY A 69 -10.71 -7.84 13.01
CA GLY A 69 -12.00 -7.19 13.30
C GLY A 69 -13.19 -8.16 13.46
N TRP A 70 -13.06 -9.42 13.02
CA TRP A 70 -14.08 -10.47 13.15
C TRP A 70 -14.36 -10.92 14.59
N LYS A 71 -13.52 -10.55 15.56
CA LYS A 71 -13.70 -10.90 16.98
C LYS A 71 -14.88 -10.15 17.61
N SER A 72 -15.47 -9.22 16.86
CA SER A 72 -16.75 -8.61 17.14
C SER A 72 -17.83 -9.69 17.33
N CYS A 73 -18.42 -9.76 18.53
CA CYS A 73 -19.46 -10.72 18.92
C CYS A 73 -20.75 -10.67 18.08
N PHE A 74 -20.83 -9.77 17.09
CA PHE A 74 -22.05 -9.48 16.32
C PHE A 74 -22.21 -10.29 15.02
N LEU A 75 -21.26 -11.17 14.66
CA LEU A 75 -21.32 -11.95 13.43
C LEU A 75 -21.76 -13.40 13.66
N SER A 76 -22.82 -13.80 12.95
CA SER A 76 -23.24 -15.20 12.84
C SER A 76 -22.14 -16.07 12.19
N PHE A 77 -22.26 -17.39 12.31
CA PHE A 77 -21.33 -18.31 11.63
C PHE A 77 -21.31 -18.08 10.10
N GLY A 78 -22.48 -17.92 9.49
CA GLY A 78 -22.60 -17.60 8.06
C GLY A 78 -21.96 -16.26 7.69
N GLY A 79 -22.17 -15.22 8.52
CA GLY A 79 -21.53 -13.92 8.32
C GLY A 79 -20.00 -13.99 8.39
N ARG A 80 -19.45 -14.76 9.34
CA ARG A 80 -18.01 -15.02 9.44
C ARG A 80 -17.46 -15.73 8.21
N LEU A 81 -18.17 -16.73 7.69
CA LEU A 81 -17.75 -17.46 6.49
C LEU A 81 -17.72 -16.55 5.25
N VAL A 82 -18.76 -15.74 5.06
CA VAL A 82 -18.83 -14.78 3.95
C VAL A 82 -17.70 -13.75 4.04
N LEU A 83 -17.46 -13.19 5.23
CA LEU A 83 -16.38 -12.24 5.46
C LEU A 83 -15.00 -12.87 5.16
N LEU A 84 -14.76 -14.08 5.66
CA LEU A 84 -13.51 -14.81 5.43
C LEU A 84 -13.30 -15.03 3.93
N LYS A 85 -14.33 -15.50 3.22
CA LYS A 85 -14.28 -15.67 1.77
C LYS A 85 -13.97 -14.36 1.06
N PHE A 86 -14.65 -13.27 1.44
CA PHE A 86 -14.43 -11.96 0.83
C PHE A 86 -13.00 -11.45 1.04
N VAL A 87 -12.47 -11.49 2.27
CA VAL A 87 -11.14 -10.96 2.60
C VAL A 87 -10.03 -11.79 1.93
N LEU A 88 -10.13 -13.11 1.98
CA LEU A 88 -9.12 -14.02 1.39
C LEU A 88 -9.18 -14.10 -0.14
N THR A 89 -10.25 -13.61 -0.78
CA THR A 89 -10.33 -13.54 -2.24
C THR A 89 -9.98 -12.15 -2.75
N SER A 90 -10.66 -11.11 -2.27
CA SER A 90 -10.51 -9.76 -2.83
C SER A 90 -9.12 -9.14 -2.65
N LEU A 91 -8.51 -9.27 -1.46
CA LEU A 91 -7.21 -8.65 -1.19
C LEU A 91 -6.05 -9.36 -1.91
N PRO A 92 -5.94 -10.70 -1.88
CA PRO A 92 -4.91 -11.39 -2.65
C PRO A 92 -5.10 -11.21 -4.15
N VAL A 93 -6.33 -11.30 -4.67
CA VAL A 93 -6.60 -11.10 -6.10
C VAL A 93 -6.19 -9.70 -6.55
N TYR A 94 -6.48 -8.67 -5.75
CA TYR A 94 -6.02 -7.31 -6.03
C TYR A 94 -4.49 -7.21 -6.07
N ALA A 95 -3.76 -7.83 -5.15
CA ALA A 95 -2.30 -7.77 -5.17
C ALA A 95 -1.69 -8.56 -6.35
N ILE A 96 -2.23 -9.75 -6.62
CA ILE A 96 -1.73 -10.66 -7.66
C ILE A 96 -2.08 -10.16 -9.07
N SER A 97 -3.11 -9.31 -9.23
CA SER A 97 -3.38 -8.68 -10.53
C SER A 97 -2.29 -7.68 -10.98
N PHE A 98 -1.49 -7.15 -10.06
CA PHE A 98 -0.37 -6.25 -10.38
C PHE A 98 0.99 -6.96 -10.32
N PHE A 99 1.17 -7.93 -9.43
CA PHE A 99 2.46 -8.58 -9.20
C PHE A 99 2.37 -10.09 -9.38
N LYS A 100 3.40 -10.66 -10.01
CA LYS A 100 3.54 -12.12 -10.09
C LYS A 100 3.82 -12.67 -8.70
N ALA A 101 2.99 -13.61 -8.26
CA ALA A 101 3.20 -14.33 -7.00
C ALA A 101 4.59 -15.00 -6.98
N PRO A 102 5.26 -15.04 -5.82
CA PRO A 102 6.54 -15.72 -5.67
C PRO A 102 6.34 -17.22 -5.92
N SER A 103 7.39 -17.85 -6.47
CA SER A 103 7.43 -19.30 -6.76
C SER A 103 7.56 -20.12 -5.49
#